data_AF-A0A6A7CA73-F1
#
_entry.id   AF-A0A6A7CA73-F1
#
_cell.length_a   1.000
_cell.length_b   1.000
_cell.length_c   1.000
_cell.angle_alpha   90.00
_cell.angle_beta   90.00
_cell.angle_gamma   90.00
#
_symmetry.space_group_name_H-M   'P 1'
#
loop_
_entity.id
_entity.type
_entity.pdbx_description
1 polymer ?
#
loop_
_entity_poly.entity_id
_entity_poly.type
_entity_poly.pdbx_seq_one_letter_code
_entity_poly.pdbx_strand_id
1 'polypeptide(L)' 'MTCDGCKNAVERNVNKIVGIDKVTADVDTNTVTVLAREGEVDFRYVLEQIKKTGKKVNSAKLNDEPQPL' A
#
# COMPACT_ATOMS: atom_id res chain seq x y z
N MET A 1 11.49 0.84 -2.29
CA MET A 1 11.42 0.65 -3.74
C MET A 1 12.53 1.45 -4.41
N THR A 2 13.01 1.04 -5.59
CA THR A 2 14.30 1.54 -6.11
C THR A 2 14.17 2.44 -7.34
N CYS A 3 12.99 2.51 -7.97
CA CYS A 3 12.76 3.33 -9.17
C CYS A 3 11.27 3.64 -9.39
N ASP A 4 10.97 4.58 -10.30
CA ASP A 4 9.62 4.95 -10.71
C ASP A 4 8.81 3.76 -11.24
N GLY A 5 9.46 2.81 -11.90
CA GLY A 5 8.82 1.56 -12.34
C GLY A 5 8.28 0.74 -11.16
N CYS A 6 9.04 0.67 -10.05
CA CYS A 6 8.60 -0.01 -8.84
C CYS A 6 7.44 0.72 -8.15
N LYS A 7 7.50 2.07 -8.09
CA LYS A 7 6.40 2.91 -7.60
C LYS A 7 5.12 2.63 -8.37
N ASN A 8 5.18 2.72 -9.69
CA ASN A 8 4.04 2.53 -10.57
C ASN A 8 3.46 1.12 -10.47
N ALA A 9 4.28 0.09 -10.26
CA ALA A 9 3.82 -1.28 -10.07
C ALA A 9 2.98 -1.42 -8.78
N VAL A 10 3.41 -0.81 -7.69
CA VAL A 10 2.66 -0.79 -6.42
C VAL A 10 1.34 -0.04 -6.57
N GLU A 11 1.38 1.20 -7.07
CA GLU A 11 0.18 2.03 -7.25
C GLU A 11 -0.85 1.34 -8.15
N ARG A 12 -0.43 0.75 -9.28
CA ARG A 12 -1.34 0.06 -10.21
C ARG A 12 -1.96 -1.20 -9.63
N ASN A 13 -1.26 -1.91 -8.75
CA ASN A 13 -1.79 -3.12 -8.14
C ASN A 13 -2.84 -2.76 -7.08
N VAL A 14 -2.49 -1.81 -6.19
CA VAL A 14 -3.34 -1.42 -5.07
C VAL A 14 -4.54 -0.58 -5.52
N ASN A 15 -4.42 0.34 -6.48
CA ASN A 15 -5.55 1.16 -6.96
C ASN A 15 -6.70 0.36 -7.60
N LYS A 16 -6.53 -0.94 -7.88
CA LYS A 16 -7.59 -1.80 -8.44
C LYS A 16 -8.51 -2.39 -7.38
N ILE A 17 -8.15 -2.25 -6.10
CA ILE A 17 -8.93 -2.79 -5.00
C ILE A 17 -10.18 -1.93 -4.82
N VAL A 18 -11.36 -2.56 -4.84
CA VAL A 18 -12.64 -1.89 -4.56
C VAL A 18 -12.59 -1.28 -3.16
N GLY A 19 -12.99 -0.02 -3.02
CA GLY A 19 -12.96 0.70 -1.74
C GLY A 19 -11.72 1.57 -1.53
N ILE A 20 -10.74 1.53 -2.44
CA ILE A 20 -9.59 2.44 -2.43
C ILE A 20 -9.89 3.70 -3.25
N ASP A 21 -9.68 4.87 -2.64
CA ASP A 21 -9.87 6.18 -3.27
C ASP A 21 -8.56 6.73 -3.82
N LYS A 22 -7.44 6.49 -3.12
CA LYS A 22 -6.12 6.99 -3.53
C LYS A 22 -4.99 6.10 -3.03
N VAL A 23 -4.01 5.86 -3.89
CA VAL A 23 -2.71 5.29 -3.52
C VAL A 23 -1.60 6.23 -3.98
N THR A 24 -0.63 6.46 -3.12
CA THR A 24 0.59 7.20 -3.44
C THR A 24 1.78 6.44 -2.90
N ALA A 25 2.70 6.09 -3.78
CA ALA A 25 3.97 5.47 -3.40
C ALA A 25 5.11 6.46 -3.60
N ASP A 26 5.98 6.56 -2.61
CA ASP A 26 7.08 7.51 -2.59
C ASP A 26 8.41 6.73 -2.58
N VAL A 27 9.25 6.99 -3.58
CA VAL A 27 10.51 6.28 -3.79
C VAL A 27 11.57 6.75 -2.79
N ASP A 28 11.57 8.04 -2.44
CA ASP A 28 12.55 8.65 -1.56
C ASP A 28 12.39 8.16 -0.12
N THR A 29 11.14 8.08 0.35
CA THR A 29 10.78 7.65 1.71
C THR A 29 10.48 6.16 1.81
N ASN A 30 10.38 5.45 0.68
CA ASN A 30 9.97 4.04 0.62
C ASN A 30 8.58 3.77 1.25
N THR A 31 7.70 4.76 1.23
CA THR A 31 6.38 4.69 1.90
C THR A 31 5.26 4.56 0.87
N VAL A 32 4.20 3.83 1.23
CA VAL A 32 2.96 3.74 0.45
C VAL A 32 1.84 4.25 1.33
N THR A 33 1.17 5.31 0.90
CA THR A 33 -0.01 5.88 1.56
C THR A 33 -1.25 5.47 0.79
N VAL A 34 -2.23 4.94 1.52
CA VAL A 34 -3.50 4.47 0.96
C VAL A 34 -4.64 5.17 1.68
N LEU A 35 -5.54 5.79 0.91
CA LEU A 35 -6.84 6.27 1.38
C LEU A 35 -7.89 5.29 0.91
N ALA A 36 -8.64 4.73 1.85
CA ALA A 36 -9.68 3.75 1.59
C ALA A 36 -10.94 4.08 2.39
N ARG A 37 -12.09 3.67 1.86
CA ARG A 37 -13.38 3.78 2.51
C ARG A 37 -13.46 2.78 3.66
N GLU A 38 -13.84 3.29 4.83
CA GLU A 38 -13.94 2.50 6.06
C GLU A 38 -14.91 1.32 5.88
N GLY A 39 -14.51 0.12 6.31
CA GLY A 39 -15.32 -1.09 6.22
C GLY A 39 -15.39 -1.74 4.83
N GLU A 40 -14.89 -1.10 3.77
CA GLU A 40 -14.90 -1.68 2.40
C GLU A 40 -13.62 -2.45 2.04
N VAL A 41 -12.51 -2.14 2.73
CA VAL A 41 -11.21 -2.74 2.48
C VAL A 41 -10.59 -3.23 3.77
N ASP A 42 -10.17 -4.49 3.75
CA ASP A 42 -9.35 -5.06 4.80
C ASP A 42 -7.90 -4.59 4.67
N PHE A 43 -7.33 -4.13 5.79
CA PHE A 43 -5.96 -3.65 5.85
C PHE A 43 -4.94 -4.73 5.48
N ARG A 44 -5.14 -5.98 5.93
CA ARG A 44 -4.21 -7.08 5.61
C ARG A 44 -4.27 -7.40 4.12
N TYR A 45 -5.45 -7.32 3.49
CA TYR A 45 -5.58 -7.51 2.06
C TYR A 45 -4.75 -6.51 1.26
N VAL A 46 -4.73 -5.23 1.65
CA VAL A 46 -3.87 -4.21 1.03
C VAL A 46 -2.40 -4.56 1.20
N LEU A 47 -1.98 -4.93 2.41
CA LEU A 47 -0.60 -5.37 2.67
C LEU A 47 -0.19 -6.54 1.78
N GLU A 48 -1.06 -7.53 1.62
CA GLU A 48 -0.81 -8.69 0.77
C GLU A 48 -0.68 -8.29 -0.71
N GLN A 49 -1.51 -7.35 -1.22
CA GLN A 49 -1.35 -6.85 -2.58
C GLN A 49 -0.02 -6.11 -2.78
N ILE A 50 0.46 -5.35 -1.79
CA ILE A 50 1.78 -4.73 -1.83
C ILE A 50 2.87 -5.81 -1.87
N LYS A 51 2.79 -6.83 -1.00
CA LYS A 51 3.77 -7.94 -0.96
C LYS A 51 3.86 -8.68 -2.31
N LYS A 52 2.74 -8.88 -3.00
CA LYS A 52 2.67 -9.50 -4.34
C LYS A 52 3.43 -8.73 -5.43
N THR A 53 3.77 -7.46 -5.21
CA THR A 53 4.66 -6.69 -6.12
C THR A 53 6.15 -6.96 -5.90
N GLY A 54 6.48 -7.99 -5.11
CA GLY A 54 7.85 -8.36 -4.76
C GLY A 54 8.50 -7.35 -3.81
N LYS A 55 7.71 -6.73 -2.92
CA LYS A 55 8.20 -5.76 -1.94
C LYS A 55 7.98 -6.31 -0.52
N LYS A 56 9.01 -6.21 0.30
CA LYS A 56 8.90 -6.48 1.74
C LYS A 56 8.34 -5.23 2.43
N VAL A 57 7.31 -5.42 3.26
CA VAL A 57 6.81 -4.38 4.17
C VAL A 57 7.55 -4.54 5.50
N ASN A 58 8.16 -3.48 6.02
CA ASN A 58 8.94 -3.50 7.26
C ASN A 58 8.18 -2.91 8.46
N SER A 59 7.20 -2.06 8.19
CA SER A 59 6.26 -1.53 9.18
C SER A 59 4.99 -1.09 8.46
N ALA A 60 3.88 -1.05 9.18
CA ALA A 60 2.63 -0.53 8.66
C ALA A 60 1.80 0.10 9.78
N LYS A 61 0.98 1.08 9.44
CA LYS A 61 0.07 1.77 10.34
C LYS A 61 -1.31 1.89 9.70
N LEU A 62 -2.35 1.82 10.51
CA LEU A 62 -3.73 2.13 10.12
C LEU A 62 -4.20 3.26 11.03
N ASN A 63 -4.59 4.41 10.46
CA ASN A 63 -4.98 5.58 11.23
C ASN A 63 -3.98 5.94 12.34
N ASP A 64 -2.69 6.00 11.97
CA ASP A 64 -1.53 6.22 12.85
C ASP A 64 -1.23 5.13 13.91
N GLU A 65 -2.07 4.11 14.03
CA GLU A 65 -1.85 2.97 14.93
C GLU A 65 -0.97 1.90 14.27
N PRO A 66 0.17 1.50 14.89
CA PRO A 66 1.01 0.43 14.37
C PRO A 66 0.26 -0.89 14.23
N GLN A 67 0.46 -1.57 13.12
CA GLN A 67 -0.17 -2.86 12.83
C GLN A 67 0.88 -3.99 12.77
N PRO A 68 0.54 -5.21 13.23
CA PRO A 68 1.38 -6.38 13.01
C PRO A 68 1.43 -6.75 11.52
N LEU A 69 2.56 -7.31 11.07
CA LEU A 69 2.85 -7.64 9.66
C LEU A 69 2.63 -9.10 9.28
#